data_AF-G3UFW2-F1
#
_entry.id   AF-G3UFW2-F1
#
_cell.length_a   1.000
_cell.length_b   1.000
_cell.length_c   1.000
_cell.angle_alpha   90.00
_cell.angle_beta   90.00
_cell.angle_gamma   90.00
#
_symmetry.space_group_name_H-M   'P 1'
#
loop_
_entity.id
_entity.type
_entity.pdbx_description
1 polymer ?
#
loop_
_entity_poly.entity_id
_entity_poly.type
_entity_poly.pdbx_seq_one_letter_code
_entity_poly.pdbx_strand_id
1 'polypeptide(L)'
;KYIKQKRQMFLIQYSLEMKRNEIQRLEMLAAREEARLDRAEESLEKDVALFDEFLRENDRSSVQAMRTAEKETKAKIEKVCEIRDLTTQIMNIKSEISKFEDTLQHYKVYKDFLYKLSPKEWFEEQEKKQALKKAKETAEAPKETNLPSTTGNKGSRRGTGSRNKTVSPWAKEPFGTPGGTNGLCTQDQGSRGSACLRPQGIGVGDLRLDLLAEQNQFQELELYFTEPQQLLEVFNQLEEQNLSLIQNTQEMEETLEELNFTLKNTQIRIKNKIQFLKDHPYTMMMSIAKEEETAAELELKSRVFHFGEYHGAQQDKLLESLNCKVLDVYRHCIGTQQEANLGTVQMLTVIEHQLDELLESLERVPQSKIEQAEKAKEKERRIRLREEKAMIQKQLQEERLQRARARAQAEIKKKKGRKLVCRSQPPILKTKMAPSHTLMDKDKEEQLFFF
;
A
#
# COMPACT_ATOMS: atom_id res chain seq x y z
N LYS A 1 142.28 -75.02 -78.70
CA LYS A 1 140.80 -74.84 -78.74
C LYS A 1 140.13 -75.31 -77.42
N TYR A 2 140.43 -76.53 -76.97
CA TYR A 2 139.88 -77.13 -75.74
C TYR A 2 140.08 -76.33 -74.43
N ILE A 3 141.30 -75.83 -74.16
CA ILE A 3 141.60 -75.08 -72.91
C ILE A 3 140.80 -73.76 -72.80
N LYS A 4 140.64 -73.03 -73.91
CA LYS A 4 139.92 -71.73 -73.93
C LYS A 4 138.41 -71.94 -73.71
N GLN A 5 137.85 -73.00 -74.30
CA GLN A 5 136.47 -73.44 -74.04
C GLN A 5 136.29 -73.92 -72.59
N LYS A 6 137.24 -74.67 -72.02
CA LYS A 6 137.24 -75.06 -70.59
C LYS A 6 137.26 -73.86 -69.65
N ARG A 7 138.04 -72.81 -69.92
CA ARG A 7 138.05 -71.56 -69.14
C ARG A 7 136.74 -70.79 -69.26
N GLN A 8 136.20 -70.63 -70.46
CA GLN A 8 134.89 -69.99 -70.66
C GLN A 8 133.78 -70.76 -69.96
N MET A 9 133.79 -72.10 -70.03
CA MET A 9 132.87 -72.96 -69.31
C MET A 9 132.92 -72.71 -67.80
N PHE A 10 134.13 -72.61 -67.22
CA PHE A 10 134.34 -72.34 -65.79
C PHE A 10 133.84 -70.95 -65.37
N LEU A 11 134.09 -69.92 -66.20
CA LEU A 11 133.68 -68.55 -65.88
C LEU A 11 132.15 -68.41 -65.91
N ILE A 12 131.50 -69.04 -66.90
CA ILE A 12 130.05 -69.09 -66.99
C ILE A 12 129.49 -69.87 -65.80
N GLN A 13 130.06 -71.04 -65.47
CA GLN A 13 129.68 -71.80 -64.27
C GLN A 13 129.79 -70.97 -62.99
N TYR A 14 130.91 -70.26 -62.79
CA TYR A 14 131.11 -69.40 -61.62
C TYR A 14 130.10 -68.24 -61.55
N SER A 15 129.87 -67.53 -62.66
CA SER A 15 128.88 -66.44 -62.71
C SER A 15 127.46 -66.94 -62.47
N LEU A 16 127.13 -68.13 -63.00
CA LEU A 16 125.81 -68.75 -62.83
C LEU A 16 125.62 -69.17 -61.37
N GLU A 17 126.66 -69.69 -60.72
CA GLU A 17 126.67 -70.01 -59.29
C GLU A 17 126.50 -68.77 -58.40
N MET A 18 127.25 -67.68 -58.67
CA MET A 18 127.10 -66.42 -57.93
C MET A 18 125.69 -65.83 -58.08
N LYS A 19 125.09 -65.91 -59.28
CA LYS A 19 123.71 -65.46 -59.51
C LYS A 19 122.69 -66.37 -58.81
N ARG A 20 122.88 -67.69 -58.81
CA ARG A 20 122.05 -68.63 -58.04
C ARG A 20 122.10 -68.33 -56.53
N ASN A 21 123.27 -68.07 -55.98
CA ASN A 21 123.44 -67.70 -54.58
C ASN A 21 122.74 -66.37 -54.23
N GLU A 22 122.85 -65.35 -55.08
CA GLU A 22 122.16 -64.08 -54.82
C GLU A 22 120.65 -64.19 -55.00
N ILE A 23 120.16 -64.99 -55.96
CA ILE A 23 118.74 -65.31 -56.10
C ILE A 23 118.22 -65.98 -54.81
N GLN A 24 118.92 -67.00 -54.31
CA GLN A 24 118.55 -67.65 -53.04
C GLN A 24 118.56 -66.67 -51.86
N ARG A 25 119.50 -65.73 -51.80
CA ARG A 25 119.55 -64.71 -50.75
C ARG A 25 118.33 -63.78 -50.80
N LEU A 26 117.96 -63.32 -51.99
CA LEU A 26 116.80 -62.45 -52.20
C LEU A 26 115.48 -63.19 -51.96
N GLU A 27 115.37 -64.45 -52.39
CA GLU A 27 114.23 -65.33 -52.10
C GLU A 27 114.06 -65.50 -50.58
N MET A 28 115.14 -65.75 -49.84
CA MET A 28 115.08 -65.80 -48.37
C MET A 28 114.66 -64.48 -47.74
N LEU A 29 115.08 -63.33 -48.29
CA LEU A 29 114.70 -62.02 -47.76
C LEU A 29 113.22 -61.72 -48.05
N ALA A 30 112.76 -62.00 -49.27
CA ALA A 30 111.36 -61.86 -49.68
C ALA A 30 110.46 -62.73 -48.81
N ALA A 31 110.80 -64.02 -48.62
CA ALA A 31 110.03 -64.94 -47.78
C ALA A 31 109.96 -64.48 -46.31
N ARG A 32 111.02 -63.84 -45.78
CA ARG A 32 111.00 -63.28 -44.41
C ARG A 32 110.10 -62.05 -44.30
N GLU A 33 110.11 -61.16 -45.28
CA GLU A 33 109.24 -59.99 -45.30
C GLU A 33 107.78 -60.36 -45.55
N GLU A 34 107.50 -61.29 -46.46
CA GLU A 34 106.16 -61.84 -46.70
C GLU A 34 105.60 -62.45 -45.42
N ALA A 35 106.36 -63.34 -44.75
CA ALA A 35 105.96 -63.88 -43.45
C ALA A 35 105.82 -62.82 -42.33
N ARG A 36 106.41 -61.63 -42.47
CA ARG A 36 106.22 -60.52 -41.53
C ARG A 36 104.93 -59.76 -41.85
N LEU A 37 104.65 -59.53 -43.12
CA LEU A 37 103.42 -58.91 -43.61
C LEU A 37 102.21 -59.78 -43.28
N ASP A 38 102.27 -61.09 -43.55
CA ASP A 38 101.19 -62.04 -43.23
C ASP A 38 100.81 -61.97 -41.74
N ARG A 39 101.82 -61.94 -40.84
CA ARG A 39 101.57 -61.81 -39.39
C ARG A 39 100.93 -60.47 -39.02
N ALA A 40 101.28 -59.40 -39.72
CA ALA A 40 100.70 -58.07 -39.47
C ALA A 40 99.26 -57.99 -39.99
N GLU A 41 98.98 -58.57 -41.16
CA GLU A 41 97.65 -58.70 -41.74
C GLU A 41 96.74 -59.54 -40.83
N GLU A 42 97.21 -60.72 -40.39
CA GLU A 42 96.49 -61.54 -39.41
C GLU A 42 96.21 -60.81 -38.09
N SER A 43 97.11 -59.93 -37.64
CA SER A 43 96.89 -59.12 -36.44
C SER A 43 95.80 -58.08 -36.67
N LEU A 44 95.80 -57.42 -37.83
CA LEU A 44 94.84 -56.38 -38.15
C LEU A 44 93.44 -56.97 -38.38
N GLU A 45 93.34 -58.14 -39.01
CA GLU A 45 92.08 -58.88 -39.14
C GLU A 45 91.49 -59.25 -37.78
N LYS A 46 92.33 -59.67 -36.82
CA LYS A 46 91.90 -59.92 -35.43
C LYS A 46 91.38 -58.64 -34.76
N ASP A 47 92.06 -57.51 -34.94
CA ASP A 47 91.64 -56.23 -34.37
C ASP A 47 90.31 -55.74 -34.95
N VAL A 48 90.08 -55.90 -36.27
CA VAL A 48 88.80 -55.58 -36.92
C VAL A 48 87.68 -56.44 -36.34
N ALA A 49 87.90 -57.75 -36.19
CA ALA A 49 86.92 -58.65 -35.60
C ALA A 49 86.56 -58.27 -34.14
N LEU A 50 87.56 -57.89 -33.33
CA LEU A 50 87.34 -57.41 -31.97
C LEU A 50 86.56 -56.09 -31.94
N PHE A 51 86.81 -55.18 -32.88
CA PHE A 51 86.09 -53.91 -32.97
C PHE A 51 84.63 -54.11 -33.37
N ASP A 52 84.35 -54.99 -34.32
CA ASP A 52 82.99 -55.34 -34.71
C ASP A 52 82.21 -55.99 -33.55
N GLU A 53 82.87 -56.85 -32.77
CA GLU A 53 82.29 -57.43 -31.57
C GLU A 53 82.00 -56.35 -30.50
N PHE A 54 82.92 -55.40 -30.32
CA PHE A 54 82.73 -54.26 -29.42
C PHE A 54 81.55 -53.38 -29.83
N LEU A 55 81.41 -53.04 -31.12
CA LEU A 55 80.29 -52.24 -31.62
C LEU A 55 78.96 -52.96 -31.39
N ARG A 56 78.90 -54.26 -31.69
CA ARG A 56 77.70 -55.08 -31.45
C ARG A 56 77.31 -55.11 -29.97
N GLU A 57 78.28 -55.24 -29.07
CA GLU A 57 77.99 -55.25 -27.63
C GLU A 57 77.58 -53.85 -27.13
N ASN A 58 78.20 -52.78 -27.65
CA ASN A 58 77.82 -51.41 -27.32
C ASN A 58 76.39 -51.09 -27.77
N ASP A 59 76.04 -51.41 -29.01
CA ASP A 59 74.68 -51.23 -29.55
C ASP A 59 73.67 -52.05 -28.75
N ARG A 60 74.00 -53.30 -28.42
CA ARG A 60 73.16 -54.16 -27.59
C ARG A 60 72.94 -53.57 -26.20
N SER A 61 74.00 -53.08 -25.56
CA SER A 61 73.95 -52.44 -24.24
C SER A 61 73.14 -51.14 -24.27
N SER A 62 73.33 -50.29 -25.28
CA SER A 62 72.59 -49.04 -25.49
C SER A 62 71.09 -49.30 -25.68
N VAL A 63 70.74 -50.24 -26.56
CA VAL A 63 69.34 -50.64 -26.78
C VAL A 63 68.73 -51.24 -25.52
N GLN A 64 69.49 -52.03 -24.77
CA GLN A 64 69.01 -52.58 -23.49
C GLN A 64 68.75 -51.47 -22.46
N ALA A 65 69.65 -50.50 -22.33
CA ALA A 65 69.50 -49.34 -21.44
C ALA A 65 68.26 -48.49 -21.82
N MET A 66 68.05 -48.27 -23.12
CA MET A 66 66.88 -47.56 -23.64
C MET A 66 65.58 -48.29 -23.31
N ARG A 67 65.53 -49.60 -23.55
CA ARG A 67 64.36 -50.43 -23.20
C ARG A 67 64.08 -50.43 -21.71
N THR A 68 65.10 -50.45 -20.86
CA THR A 68 64.90 -50.34 -19.40
C THR A 68 64.35 -48.97 -19.03
N ALA A 69 64.87 -47.88 -19.61
CA ALA A 69 64.38 -46.53 -19.35
C ALA A 69 62.91 -46.33 -19.80
N GLU A 70 62.54 -46.89 -20.95
CA GLU A 70 61.16 -46.87 -21.45
C GLU A 70 60.20 -47.64 -20.53
N LYS A 71 60.61 -48.84 -20.05
CA LYS A 71 59.82 -49.62 -19.09
C LYS A 71 59.60 -48.86 -17.79
N GLU A 72 60.65 -48.26 -17.24
CA GLU A 72 60.56 -47.44 -16.02
C GLU A 72 59.68 -46.20 -16.23
N THR A 73 59.79 -45.54 -17.39
CA THR A 73 58.96 -44.37 -17.71
C THR A 73 57.48 -44.76 -17.84
N LYS A 74 57.20 -45.90 -18.47
CA LYS A 74 55.84 -46.44 -18.57
C LYS A 74 55.27 -46.76 -17.19
N ALA A 75 56.02 -47.47 -16.35
CA ALA A 75 55.61 -47.78 -14.98
C ALA A 75 55.36 -46.50 -14.15
N LYS A 76 56.21 -45.48 -14.31
CA LYS A 76 56.01 -44.17 -13.67
C LYS A 76 54.70 -43.51 -14.13
N ILE A 77 54.41 -43.49 -15.43
CA ILE A 77 53.18 -42.90 -15.96
C ILE A 77 51.95 -43.63 -15.42
N GLU A 78 51.97 -44.96 -15.40
CA GLU A 78 50.89 -45.78 -14.82
C GLU A 78 50.64 -45.42 -13.35
N LYS A 79 51.70 -45.27 -12.54
CA LYS A 79 51.58 -44.82 -11.14
C LYS A 79 51.10 -43.38 -10.99
N VAL A 80 51.49 -42.47 -11.88
CA VAL A 80 50.95 -41.10 -11.89
C VAL A 80 49.45 -41.08 -12.22
N CYS A 81 48.99 -41.94 -13.14
CA CYS A 81 47.56 -42.11 -13.42
C CYS A 81 46.80 -42.63 -12.19
N GLU A 82 47.28 -43.70 -11.55
CA GLU A 82 46.67 -44.22 -10.30
C GLU A 82 46.57 -43.14 -9.21
N ILE A 83 47.63 -42.34 -9.02
CA ILE A 83 47.62 -41.24 -8.03
C ILE A 83 46.55 -40.20 -8.37
N ARG A 84 46.38 -39.83 -9.65
CA ARG A 84 45.36 -38.87 -10.08
C ARG A 84 43.95 -39.41 -9.86
N ASP A 85 43.72 -40.68 -10.16
CA ASP A 85 42.43 -41.34 -9.95
C ASP A 85 42.08 -41.40 -8.46
N LEU A 86 43.03 -41.80 -7.61
CA LEU A 86 42.85 -41.80 -6.16
C LEU A 86 42.63 -40.39 -5.60
N THR A 87 43.34 -39.38 -6.12
CA THR A 87 43.17 -37.98 -5.71
C THR A 87 41.75 -37.50 -6.02
N THR A 88 41.21 -37.88 -7.17
CA THR A 88 39.83 -37.55 -7.57
C THR A 88 38.82 -38.24 -6.66
N GLN A 89 39.02 -39.51 -6.34
CA GLN A 89 38.16 -40.24 -5.39
C GLN A 89 38.17 -39.59 -3.99
N ILE A 90 39.34 -39.19 -3.49
CA ILE A 90 39.46 -38.49 -2.21
C ILE A 90 38.68 -37.18 -2.24
N MET A 91 38.77 -36.41 -3.33
CA MET A 91 38.03 -35.15 -3.45
C MET A 91 36.51 -35.38 -3.46
N ASN A 92 36.04 -36.39 -4.19
CA ASN A 92 34.62 -36.76 -4.22
C ASN A 92 34.11 -37.15 -2.82
N ILE A 93 34.82 -38.04 -2.13
CA ILE A 93 34.47 -38.47 -0.76
C ILE A 93 34.47 -37.28 0.20
N LYS A 94 35.46 -36.39 0.13
CA LYS A 94 35.49 -35.16 0.94
C LYS A 94 34.28 -34.28 0.67
N SER A 95 33.88 -34.12 -0.60
CA SER A 95 32.70 -33.34 -0.96
C SER A 95 31.40 -33.97 -0.43
N GLU A 96 31.31 -35.30 -0.41
CA GLU A 96 30.18 -36.02 0.17
C GLU A 96 30.14 -35.86 1.69
N ILE A 97 31.29 -35.97 2.38
CA ILE A 97 31.41 -35.72 3.81
C ILE A 97 30.90 -34.32 4.15
N SER A 98 31.34 -33.28 3.43
CA SER A 98 30.86 -31.91 3.68
C SER A 98 29.35 -31.75 3.47
N LYS A 99 28.77 -32.38 2.44
CA LYS A 99 27.30 -32.38 2.24
C LYS A 99 26.57 -33.05 3.41
N PHE A 100 27.10 -34.16 3.93
CA PHE A 100 26.54 -34.85 5.08
C PHE A 100 26.70 -34.05 6.38
N GLU A 101 27.84 -33.38 6.58
CA GLU A 101 28.06 -32.47 7.70
C GLU A 101 27.06 -31.31 7.70
N ASP A 102 26.85 -30.68 6.55
CA ASP A 102 25.84 -29.62 6.39
C ASP A 102 24.44 -30.15 6.72
N THR A 103 24.06 -31.30 6.17
CA THR A 103 22.76 -31.94 6.43
C THR A 103 22.58 -32.28 7.91
N LEU A 104 23.64 -32.77 8.57
CA LEU A 104 23.63 -33.06 10.00
C LEU A 104 23.40 -31.79 10.83
N GLN A 105 23.98 -30.65 10.45
CA GLN A 105 23.72 -29.41 11.20
C GLN A 105 22.27 -28.95 11.06
N HIS A 106 21.66 -29.09 9.88
CA HIS A 106 20.23 -28.82 9.72
C HIS A 106 19.40 -29.72 10.65
N TYR A 107 19.70 -31.01 10.73
CA TYR A 107 19.02 -31.93 11.63
C TYR A 107 19.25 -31.62 13.12
N LYS A 108 20.43 -31.13 13.51
CA LYS A 108 20.66 -30.65 14.88
C LYS A 108 19.80 -29.44 15.21
N VAL A 109 19.73 -28.46 14.30
CA VAL A 109 18.87 -27.27 14.47
C VAL A 109 17.41 -27.68 14.59
N TYR A 110 16.93 -28.61 13.75
CA TYR A 110 15.57 -29.13 13.85
C TYR A 110 15.32 -29.88 15.16
N LYS A 111 16.26 -30.71 15.61
CA LYS A 111 16.19 -31.40 16.91
C LYS A 111 16.09 -30.41 18.06
N ASP A 112 16.94 -29.38 18.08
CA ASP A 112 16.93 -28.33 19.12
C ASP A 112 15.62 -27.53 19.11
N PHE A 113 15.09 -27.23 17.92
CA PHE A 113 13.80 -26.59 17.77
C PHE A 113 12.66 -27.46 18.32
N LEU A 114 12.63 -28.75 17.97
CA LEU A 114 11.62 -29.68 18.48
C LEU A 114 11.69 -29.79 20.00
N TYR A 115 12.89 -29.84 20.60
CA TYR A 115 13.01 -29.85 22.06
C TYR A 115 12.50 -28.58 22.74
N LYS A 116 12.62 -27.41 22.12
CA LYS A 116 12.04 -26.16 22.66
C LYS A 116 10.52 -26.17 22.64
N LEU A 117 9.91 -26.88 21.69
CA LEU A 117 8.47 -27.00 21.54
C LEU A 117 7.89 -28.18 22.34
N SER A 118 8.69 -29.18 22.67
CA SER A 118 8.28 -30.30 23.52
C SER A 118 7.81 -29.81 24.90
N PRO A 119 6.65 -30.27 25.38
CA PRO A 119 6.15 -29.91 26.70
C PRO A 119 7.12 -30.29 27.83
N LYS A 120 7.27 -29.42 28.84
CA LYS A 120 8.14 -29.65 30.01
C LYS A 120 7.75 -30.92 30.79
N GLU A 121 6.46 -31.20 30.87
CA GLU A 121 5.90 -32.40 31.52
C GLU A 121 6.43 -33.69 30.88
N TRP A 122 6.64 -33.68 29.56
CA TRP A 122 7.20 -34.82 28.85
C TRP A 122 8.69 -35.01 29.14
N PHE A 123 9.46 -33.93 29.31
CA PHE A 123 10.86 -34.02 29.74
C PHE A 123 11.00 -34.60 31.15
N GLU A 124 10.15 -34.18 32.08
CA GLU A 124 10.12 -34.70 33.46
C GLU A 124 9.77 -36.20 33.49
N GLU A 125 8.83 -36.64 32.65
CA GLU A 125 8.47 -38.05 32.47
C GLU A 125 9.65 -38.86 31.93
N GLN A 126 10.40 -38.31 30.97
CA GLN A 126 11.60 -38.95 30.41
C GLN A 126 12.74 -39.03 31.42
N GLU A 127 12.99 -37.97 32.20
CA GLU A 127 13.98 -37.99 33.27
C GLU A 127 13.65 -39.02 34.35
N LYS A 128 12.37 -39.13 34.75
CA LYS A 128 11.90 -40.17 35.67
C LYS A 128 12.11 -41.57 35.10
N LYS A 129 11.78 -41.79 33.82
CA LYS A 129 12.00 -43.08 33.14
C LYS A 129 13.49 -43.42 33.05
N GLN A 130 14.35 -42.45 32.75
CA GLN A 130 15.80 -42.66 32.72
C GLN A 130 16.37 -42.93 34.12
N ALA A 131 15.92 -42.21 35.14
CA ALA A 131 16.30 -42.46 36.53
C ALA A 131 15.86 -43.86 36.98
N LEU A 132 14.66 -44.30 36.59
CA LEU A 132 14.16 -45.64 36.87
C LEU A 132 14.96 -46.74 36.14
N LYS A 133 15.36 -46.50 34.88
CA LYS A 133 16.24 -47.42 34.12
C LYS A 133 17.63 -47.51 34.77
N LYS A 134 18.25 -46.38 35.11
CA LYS A 134 19.53 -46.32 35.82
C LYS A 134 19.47 -46.98 37.20
N ALA A 135 18.36 -46.84 37.92
CA ALA A 135 18.12 -47.52 39.20
C ALA A 135 17.93 -49.04 39.05
N LYS A 136 17.32 -49.51 37.95
CA LYS A 136 17.19 -50.94 37.64
C LYS A 136 18.51 -51.58 37.20
N GLU A 137 19.29 -50.90 36.37
CA GLU A 137 20.63 -51.35 35.96
C GLU A 137 21.62 -51.41 37.14
N THR A 138 21.49 -50.51 38.12
CA THR A 138 22.31 -50.55 39.35
C THR A 138 21.83 -51.61 40.36
N ALA A 139 20.61 -52.11 40.23
CA ALA A 139 20.06 -53.20 41.06
C ALA A 139 20.38 -54.61 40.51
N GLU A 140 20.61 -54.75 39.20
CA GLU A 140 20.99 -56.02 38.53
C GLU A 140 22.52 -56.20 38.36
N ALA A 141 23.34 -55.74 39.31
CA ALA A 141 24.74 -56.15 39.37
C ALA A 141 24.87 -57.47 40.17
N PRO A 142 25.16 -58.64 39.57
CA PRO A 142 25.27 -59.89 40.32
C PRO A 142 26.64 -60.01 40.98
N LYS A 143 26.66 -60.22 42.30
CA LYS A 143 27.79 -60.81 43.04
C LYS A 143 27.62 -62.33 43.05
N GLU A 144 28.74 -63.05 42.85
CA GLU A 144 29.13 -64.37 43.37
C GLU A 144 30.10 -65.04 42.36
N THR A 145 31.20 -65.74 42.65
CA THR A 145 31.79 -66.29 43.89
C THR A 145 33.25 -66.71 43.61
N ASN A 146 34.06 -66.75 44.66
CA ASN A 146 35.52 -66.99 44.69
C ASN A 146 35.93 -68.49 44.79
N LEU A 147 37.10 -68.82 44.19
CA LEU A 147 38.21 -69.76 44.63
C LEU A 147 38.05 -71.31 44.48
N PRO A 148 39.13 -72.16 44.54
CA PRO A 148 40.56 -72.04 44.12
C PRO A 148 41.24 -73.35 43.54
N SER A 149 42.57 -73.28 43.29
CA SER A 149 43.63 -74.34 43.42
C SER A 149 44.01 -75.14 42.12
N THR A 150 45.23 -75.61 41.77
CA THR A 150 46.66 -75.53 42.21
C THR A 150 47.59 -76.11 41.10
N THR A 151 48.92 -75.81 41.16
CA THR A 151 50.12 -76.51 40.57
C THR A 151 50.44 -76.27 39.08
N GLY A 152 51.68 -76.08 38.60
CA GLY A 152 53.03 -75.99 39.18
C GLY A 152 54.15 -76.07 38.09
N ASN A 153 55.35 -75.57 38.41
CA ASN A 153 56.69 -75.67 37.72
C ASN A 153 56.91 -74.88 36.41
N LYS A 154 58.07 -74.27 36.09
CA LYS A 154 59.47 -74.08 36.61
C LYS A 154 60.06 -72.96 35.72
N GLY A 155 61.06 -72.14 36.05
CA GLY A 155 62.10 -72.17 37.07
C GLY A 155 62.97 -70.89 37.04
N SER A 156 63.88 -70.87 38.01
CA SER A 156 64.66 -69.76 38.58
C SER A 156 65.94 -69.36 37.83
N ARG A 157 66.35 -68.07 37.90
CA ARG A 157 67.64 -67.53 38.43
C ARG A 157 67.76 -66.02 38.11
N ARG A 158 67.75 -65.11 39.10
CA ARG A 158 68.85 -64.61 39.95
C ARG A 158 69.73 -63.54 39.25
N GLY A 159 69.79 -62.31 39.80
CA GLY A 159 70.90 -61.38 39.50
C GLY A 159 70.61 -59.88 39.65
N THR A 160 70.67 -59.39 40.89
CA THR A 160 71.31 -58.15 41.37
C THR A 160 71.72 -57.03 40.37
N GLY A 161 71.21 -55.81 40.61
CA GLY A 161 72.05 -54.64 40.89
C GLY A 161 72.65 -53.79 39.75
N SER A 162 72.37 -52.48 39.86
CA SER A 162 73.29 -51.36 39.67
C SER A 162 73.40 -50.63 38.32
N ARG A 163 73.05 -49.34 38.42
CA ARG A 163 73.52 -48.13 37.69
C ARG A 163 74.84 -48.26 36.92
N ASN A 164 74.88 -47.60 35.75
CA ASN A 164 75.80 -46.55 35.23
C ASN A 164 75.42 -46.33 33.75
N LYS A 165 75.15 -45.16 33.15
CA LYS A 165 75.82 -43.84 33.03
C LYS A 165 77.16 -43.87 32.27
N THR A 166 77.13 -43.60 30.96
CA THR A 166 78.23 -43.06 30.12
C THR A 166 77.56 -42.59 28.80
N VAL A 167 77.41 -41.31 28.47
CA VAL A 167 78.38 -40.27 28.05
C VAL A 167 79.20 -40.69 26.83
N SER A 168 78.93 -40.08 25.67
CA SER A 168 79.82 -40.02 24.51
C SER A 168 80.22 -38.56 24.25
N PRO A 169 81.48 -38.24 23.85
CA PRO A 169 82.01 -36.88 23.82
C PRO A 169 82.18 -36.30 22.39
N TRP A 170 81.97 -34.98 22.26
CA TRP A 170 82.85 -33.91 21.71
C TRP A 170 83.84 -34.25 20.57
N ALA A 171 84.20 -33.45 19.55
CA ALA A 171 83.75 -32.19 18.91
C ALA A 171 84.65 -31.87 17.67
N LYS A 172 84.12 -31.03 16.77
CA LYS A 172 84.68 -29.91 15.96
C LYS A 172 86.23 -29.68 15.85
N GLU A 173 86.83 -29.73 14.64
CA GLU A 173 87.21 -28.65 13.63
C GLU A 173 88.78 -28.63 13.45
N PRO A 174 89.48 -27.81 12.63
CA PRO A 174 89.42 -27.47 11.17
C PRO A 174 90.79 -27.30 10.40
N PHE A 175 90.70 -26.97 9.09
CA PHE A 175 91.60 -26.20 8.16
C PHE A 175 92.81 -26.82 7.39
N GLY A 176 92.88 -26.50 6.06
CA GLY A 176 94.12 -26.43 5.24
C GLY A 176 93.98 -26.66 3.70
N THR A 177 94.07 -25.58 2.90
CA THR A 177 94.05 -25.37 1.40
C THR A 177 95.35 -25.85 0.67
N PRO A 178 95.68 -25.61 -0.66
CA PRO A 178 95.00 -24.94 -1.80
C PRO A 178 95.18 -25.50 -3.26
N GLY A 179 94.50 -24.84 -4.23
CA GLY A 179 94.82 -24.78 -5.69
C GLY A 179 93.58 -25.03 -6.58
N GLY A 180 93.16 -24.26 -7.59
CA GLY A 180 93.70 -23.10 -8.31
C GLY A 180 93.48 -23.32 -9.82
N THR A 181 92.53 -22.62 -10.48
CA THR A 181 92.59 -22.05 -11.87
C THR A 181 91.23 -21.57 -12.41
N ASN A 182 91.15 -20.24 -12.59
CA ASN A 182 90.61 -19.39 -13.66
C ASN A 182 89.40 -19.80 -14.53
N GLY A 183 88.45 -18.85 -14.69
CA GLY A 183 87.50 -18.88 -15.81
C GLY A 183 86.34 -17.87 -15.81
N LEU A 184 86.66 -16.56 -15.75
CA LEU A 184 85.95 -15.38 -16.29
C LEU A 184 84.42 -15.16 -16.15
N CYS A 185 84.13 -13.94 -15.69
CA CYS A 185 82.85 -13.26 -15.54
C CYS A 185 82.05 -13.02 -16.84
N THR A 186 80.72 -12.98 -16.72
CA THR A 186 79.91 -11.89 -17.29
C THR A 186 78.73 -11.60 -16.35
N GLN A 187 78.56 -10.32 -16.04
CA GLN A 187 77.53 -9.77 -15.19
C GLN A 187 76.17 -9.81 -15.91
N ASP A 188 75.11 -10.17 -15.19
CA ASP A 188 73.90 -9.35 -15.23
C ASP A 188 73.21 -9.36 -13.86
N GLN A 189 72.78 -8.18 -13.42
CA GLN A 189 72.17 -7.93 -12.13
C GLN A 189 70.65 -8.02 -12.24
N GLY A 190 70.01 -8.79 -11.37
CA GLY A 190 68.56 -8.96 -11.38
C GLY A 190 67.99 -9.60 -10.12
N SER A 191 68.18 -8.94 -8.99
CA SER A 191 67.29 -8.85 -7.81
C SER A 191 66.28 -9.97 -7.51
N ARG A 192 66.47 -10.56 -6.31
CA ARG A 192 65.45 -10.94 -5.31
C ARG A 192 64.52 -12.13 -5.58
N GLY A 193 64.60 -13.10 -4.65
CA GLY A 193 63.41 -13.79 -4.16
C GLY A 193 63.38 -15.30 -4.34
N SER A 194 64.36 -16.00 -3.76
CA SER A 194 64.21 -17.44 -3.48
C SER A 194 63.28 -17.61 -2.29
N ALA A 195 62.06 -18.10 -2.52
CA ALA A 195 61.17 -18.63 -1.50
C ALA A 195 60.40 -19.82 -2.09
N CYS A 196 61.06 -20.97 -2.13
CA CYS A 196 60.42 -22.26 -2.28
C CYS A 196 59.61 -22.53 -1.01
N LEU A 197 58.29 -22.38 -1.10
CA LEU A 197 57.36 -22.77 -0.05
C LEU A 197 57.36 -24.30 0.05
N ARG A 198 58.01 -24.82 1.09
CA ARG A 198 57.76 -26.16 1.65
C ARG A 198 56.27 -26.29 1.99
N PRO A 199 55.58 -27.38 1.60
CA PRO A 199 54.38 -27.81 2.29
C PRO A 199 54.82 -28.29 3.68
N GLN A 200 54.49 -27.52 4.72
CA GLN A 200 54.58 -28.01 6.09
C GLN A 200 53.53 -29.11 6.26
N GLY A 201 53.97 -30.27 6.75
CA GLY A 201 53.10 -31.35 7.16
C GLY A 201 52.15 -30.86 8.24
N ILE A 202 50.86 -30.93 7.96
CA ILE A 202 49.80 -30.76 8.95
C ILE A 202 49.90 -31.96 9.87
N GLY A 203 50.25 -31.70 11.13
CA GLY A 203 50.27 -32.70 12.20
C GLY A 203 48.88 -33.28 12.39
N VAL A 204 48.67 -34.50 11.91
CA VAL A 204 47.53 -35.34 12.25
C VAL A 204 47.83 -35.92 13.64
N GLY A 205 47.65 -35.09 14.67
CA GLY A 205 48.09 -35.43 16.03
C GLY A 205 47.06 -35.21 17.12
N ASP A 206 46.00 -34.42 16.91
CA ASP A 206 45.26 -33.87 18.07
C ASP A 206 43.73 -33.80 17.94
N LEU A 207 43.14 -34.28 16.83
CA LEU A 207 41.68 -34.24 16.64
C LEU A 207 40.96 -35.56 16.99
N ARG A 208 41.69 -36.55 17.50
CA ARG A 208 41.11 -37.88 17.80
C ARG A 208 40.61 -38.02 19.25
N LEU A 209 40.96 -37.10 20.15
CA LEU A 209 40.54 -37.17 21.56
C LEU A 209 39.21 -36.47 21.85
N ASP A 210 38.83 -35.44 21.08
CA ASP A 210 37.56 -34.73 21.27
C ASP A 210 36.34 -35.49 20.72
N LEU A 211 36.53 -36.35 19.71
CA LEU A 211 35.44 -37.15 19.14
C LEU A 211 35.02 -38.34 20.03
N LEU A 212 35.77 -38.66 21.08
CA LEU A 212 35.45 -39.76 22.01
C LEU A 212 34.69 -39.29 23.26
N ALA A 213 34.66 -37.99 23.54
CA ALA A 213 33.94 -37.45 24.69
C ALA A 213 32.44 -37.19 24.39
N GLU A 214 32.07 -36.88 23.15
CA GLU A 214 30.68 -36.61 22.77
C GLU A 214 29.86 -37.86 22.39
N GLN A 215 30.49 -39.03 22.17
CA GLN A 215 29.75 -40.25 21.82
C GLN A 215 28.93 -40.85 22.97
N ASN A 216 29.15 -40.41 24.22
CA ASN A 216 28.39 -40.88 25.38
C ASN A 216 27.06 -40.13 25.63
N GLN A 217 26.62 -39.26 24.70
CA GLN A 217 25.28 -38.64 24.73
C GLN A 217 24.36 -39.10 23.59
N PHE A 218 24.75 -40.11 22.81
CA PHE A 218 23.83 -40.81 21.91
C PHE A 218 22.98 -41.84 22.68
N GLN A 219 22.46 -41.46 23.84
CA GLN A 219 21.28 -42.12 24.35
C GLN A 219 20.12 -41.56 23.52
N GLU A 220 19.61 -42.38 22.62
CA GLU A 220 18.45 -42.12 21.76
C GLU A 220 17.25 -41.72 22.62
N LEU A 221 17.14 -40.43 22.95
CA LEU A 221 15.93 -39.88 23.53
C LEU A 221 14.92 -39.78 22.39
N GLU A 222 13.92 -40.64 22.47
CA GLU A 222 12.69 -40.61 21.69
C GLU A 222 12.18 -39.16 21.59
N LEU A 223 11.88 -38.66 20.40
CA LEU A 223 11.35 -37.31 20.24
C LEU A 223 9.89 -37.27 20.68
N TYR A 224 9.43 -36.13 21.22
CA TYR A 224 8.02 -35.95 21.58
C TYR A 224 7.11 -36.05 20.35
N PHE A 225 7.51 -35.38 19.26
CA PHE A 225 6.81 -35.41 17.99
C PHE A 225 7.30 -36.61 17.18
N THR A 226 6.39 -37.56 16.94
CA THR A 226 6.64 -38.78 16.16
C THR A 226 6.16 -38.65 14.72
N GLU A 227 5.10 -37.88 14.51
CA GLU A 227 4.52 -37.58 13.19
C GLU A 227 4.59 -36.08 12.90
N PRO A 228 4.99 -35.65 11.69
CA PRO A 228 5.06 -34.23 11.33
C PRO A 228 3.75 -33.46 11.52
N GLN A 229 2.61 -34.14 11.37
CA GLN A 229 1.27 -33.59 11.53
C GLN A 229 1.01 -33.10 12.96
N GLN A 230 1.62 -33.72 13.97
CA GLN A 230 1.42 -33.34 15.38
C GLN A 230 1.93 -31.92 15.65
N LEU A 231 3.06 -31.53 15.05
CA LEU A 231 3.59 -30.19 15.18
C LEU A 231 2.73 -29.16 14.44
N LEU A 232 2.24 -29.51 13.25
CA LEU A 232 1.34 -28.66 12.48
C LEU A 232 0.01 -28.45 13.21
N GLU A 233 -0.51 -29.47 13.88
CA GLU A 233 -1.72 -29.36 14.69
C GLU A 233 -1.53 -28.41 15.88
N VAL A 234 -0.38 -28.48 16.56
CA VAL A 234 -0.04 -27.53 17.63
C VAL A 234 0.04 -26.10 17.08
N PHE A 235 0.62 -25.89 15.90
CA PHE A 235 0.64 -24.57 15.28
C PHE A 235 -0.75 -24.09 14.87
N ASN A 236 -1.57 -24.95 14.27
CA ASN A 236 -2.96 -24.61 13.93
C ASN A 236 -3.76 -24.25 15.18
N GLN A 237 -3.60 -24.99 16.27
CA GLN A 237 -4.27 -24.71 17.53
C GLN A 237 -3.81 -23.38 18.13
N LEU A 238 -2.51 -23.08 18.10
CA LEU A 238 -1.98 -21.78 18.53
C LEU A 238 -2.46 -20.65 17.62
N GLU A 239 -2.57 -20.88 16.32
CA GLU A 239 -3.12 -19.92 15.37
C GLU A 239 -4.59 -19.64 15.66
N GLU A 240 -5.40 -20.68 15.85
CA GLU A 240 -6.82 -20.56 16.22
C GLU A 240 -7.00 -19.84 17.56
N GLN A 241 -6.17 -20.16 18.56
CA GLN A 241 -6.16 -19.45 19.84
C GLN A 241 -5.79 -17.98 19.69
N ASN A 242 -4.75 -17.66 18.91
CA ASN A 242 -4.34 -16.29 18.66
C ASN A 242 -5.43 -15.51 17.91
N LEU A 243 -6.06 -16.12 16.90
CA LEU A 243 -7.17 -15.53 16.17
C LEU A 243 -8.37 -15.27 17.10
N SER A 244 -8.70 -16.22 17.97
CA SER A 244 -9.76 -16.07 18.97
C SER A 244 -9.46 -14.94 19.97
N LEU A 245 -8.21 -14.83 20.44
CA LEU A 245 -7.78 -13.75 21.33
C LEU A 245 -7.85 -12.39 20.62
N ILE A 246 -7.44 -12.30 19.36
CA ILE A 246 -7.54 -11.07 18.57
C ILE A 246 -9.00 -10.67 18.39
N GLN A 247 -9.86 -11.61 18.01
CA GLN A 247 -11.29 -11.37 17.83
C GLN A 247 -11.94 -10.90 19.14
N ASN A 248 -11.68 -11.59 20.26
CA ASN A 248 -12.20 -11.19 21.57
C ASN A 248 -11.73 -9.78 21.97
N THR A 249 -10.45 -9.46 21.68
CA THR A 249 -9.90 -8.12 21.94
C THR A 249 -10.61 -7.05 21.12
N GLN A 250 -10.89 -7.32 19.84
CA GLN A 250 -11.62 -6.41 18.96
C GLN A 250 -13.08 -6.23 19.40
N GLU A 251 -13.78 -7.32 19.73
CA GLU A 251 -15.15 -7.26 20.25
C GLU A 251 -15.21 -6.46 21.58
N MET A 252 -14.23 -6.66 22.47
CA MET A 252 -14.12 -5.88 23.71
C MET A 252 -13.83 -4.40 23.42
N GLU A 253 -12.98 -4.10 22.45
CA GLU A 253 -12.69 -2.72 22.02
C GLU A 253 -13.94 -2.03 21.47
N GLU A 254 -14.70 -2.70 20.61
CA GLU A 254 -15.97 -2.17 20.06
C GLU A 254 -16.98 -1.88 21.18
N THR A 255 -17.19 -2.82 22.11
CA THR A 255 -18.09 -2.58 23.26
C THR A 255 -17.62 -1.42 24.13
N LEU A 256 -16.31 -1.26 24.31
CA LEU A 256 -15.74 -0.13 25.04
C LEU A 256 -15.92 1.20 24.31
N GLU A 257 -15.81 1.21 22.98
CA GLU A 257 -16.08 2.38 22.14
C GLU A 257 -17.56 2.79 22.20
N GLU A 258 -18.48 1.83 22.11
CA GLU A 258 -19.92 2.06 22.29
C GLU A 258 -20.24 2.64 23.66
N LEU A 259 -19.67 2.08 24.74
CA LEU A 259 -19.82 2.61 26.09
C LEU A 259 -19.24 4.03 26.22
N ASN A 260 -18.08 4.30 25.63
CA ASN A 260 -17.51 5.64 25.62
C ASN A 260 -18.37 6.63 24.82
N PHE A 261 -18.94 6.21 23.70
CA PHE A 261 -19.83 7.04 22.89
C PHE A 261 -21.12 7.39 23.66
N THR A 262 -21.74 6.40 24.29
CA THR A 262 -22.93 6.62 25.13
C THR A 262 -22.63 7.52 26.34
N LEU A 263 -21.47 7.35 26.99
CA LEU A 263 -21.01 8.22 28.07
C LEU A 263 -20.82 9.66 27.57
N LYS A 264 -20.13 9.86 26.44
CA LYS A 264 -19.95 11.20 25.86
C LYS A 264 -21.30 11.86 25.53
N ASN A 265 -22.22 11.12 24.92
CA ASN A 265 -23.55 11.63 24.59
C ASN A 265 -24.36 12.00 25.83
N THR A 266 -24.35 11.17 26.87
CA THR A 266 -25.03 11.49 28.14
C THR A 266 -24.39 12.70 28.83
N GLN A 267 -23.07 12.80 28.81
CA GLN A 267 -22.35 13.97 29.33
C GLN A 267 -22.72 15.25 28.58
N ILE A 268 -22.83 15.22 27.24
CA ILE A 268 -23.30 16.36 26.43
C ILE A 268 -24.74 16.74 26.80
N ARG A 269 -25.65 15.76 26.90
CA ARG A 269 -27.05 16.02 27.30
C ARG A 269 -27.14 16.66 28.69
N ILE A 270 -26.37 16.15 29.65
CA ILE A 270 -26.31 16.71 31.01
C ILE A 270 -25.74 18.13 30.97
N LYS A 271 -24.64 18.37 30.26
CA LYS A 271 -24.06 19.72 30.08
C LYS A 271 -25.09 20.70 29.49
N ASN A 272 -25.80 20.29 28.45
CA ASN A 272 -26.85 21.12 27.84
C ASN A 272 -27.99 21.40 28.82
N LYS A 273 -28.43 20.41 29.59
CA LYS A 273 -29.46 20.61 30.62
C LYS A 273 -28.98 21.55 31.72
N ILE A 274 -27.73 21.43 32.16
CA ILE A 274 -27.12 22.35 33.12
C ILE A 274 -27.09 23.78 32.57
N GLN A 275 -26.67 23.97 31.32
CA GLN A 275 -26.66 25.31 30.70
C GLN A 275 -28.08 25.88 30.61
N PHE A 276 -29.05 25.10 30.13
CA PHE A 276 -30.45 25.51 30.11
C PHE A 276 -30.95 25.93 31.51
N LEU A 277 -30.66 25.14 32.54
CA LEU A 277 -31.05 25.45 33.92
C LEU A 277 -30.31 26.67 34.50
N LYS A 278 -29.12 26.99 34.01
CA LYS A 278 -28.40 28.22 34.36
C LYS A 278 -28.99 29.45 33.67
N ASP A 279 -29.43 29.31 32.42
CA ASP A 279 -30.00 30.42 31.63
C ASP A 279 -31.46 30.71 31.98
N HIS A 280 -32.19 29.70 32.42
CA HIS A 280 -33.62 29.80 32.73
C HIS A 280 -33.96 30.83 33.81
N PRO A 281 -33.23 30.92 34.96
CA PRO A 281 -33.46 31.97 35.95
C PRO A 281 -33.34 33.37 35.36
N TYR A 282 -32.33 33.64 34.52
CA TYR A 282 -32.17 34.94 33.88
C TYR A 282 -33.34 35.25 32.94
N THR A 283 -33.80 34.26 32.17
CA THR A 283 -34.97 34.40 31.28
C THR A 283 -36.25 34.68 32.07
N MET A 284 -36.46 33.97 33.18
CA MET A 284 -37.59 34.20 34.08
C MET A 284 -37.49 35.58 34.75
N MET A 285 -36.31 35.98 35.21
CA MET A 285 -36.08 37.32 35.77
C MET A 285 -36.39 38.43 34.76
N MET A 286 -35.96 38.28 33.51
CA MET A 286 -36.31 39.24 32.45
C MET A 286 -37.82 39.28 32.18
N SER A 287 -38.50 38.14 32.27
CA SER A 287 -39.96 38.05 32.07
C SER A 287 -40.72 38.68 33.24
N ILE A 288 -40.28 38.42 34.48
CA ILE A 288 -40.83 39.05 35.70
C ILE A 288 -40.64 40.56 35.63
N ALA A 289 -39.45 41.05 35.28
CA ALA A 289 -39.19 42.49 35.17
C ALA A 289 -40.08 43.18 34.14
N LYS A 290 -40.30 42.54 32.98
CA LYS A 290 -41.25 43.04 31.97
C LYS A 290 -42.69 43.04 32.48
N GLU A 291 -43.10 41.97 33.17
CA GLU A 291 -44.45 41.89 33.73
C GLU A 291 -44.66 42.98 34.80
N GLU A 292 -43.67 43.18 35.69
CA GLU A 292 -43.67 44.25 36.70
C GLU A 292 -43.74 45.64 36.05
N GLU A 293 -43.01 45.88 34.95
CA GLU A 293 -43.10 47.11 34.16
C GLU A 293 -44.51 47.30 33.57
N THR A 294 -45.08 46.26 32.94
CA THR A 294 -46.45 46.34 32.39
C THR A 294 -47.51 46.50 33.49
N ALA A 295 -47.31 45.88 34.65
CA ALA A 295 -48.20 46.02 35.80
C ALA A 295 -48.15 47.45 36.35
N ALA A 296 -46.95 48.04 36.46
CA ALA A 296 -46.78 49.43 36.85
C ALA A 296 -47.39 50.39 35.82
N GLU A 297 -47.23 50.14 34.52
CA GLU A 297 -47.90 50.90 33.46
C GLU A 297 -49.43 50.82 33.55
N LEU A 298 -49.97 49.63 33.79
CA LEU A 298 -51.41 49.41 33.94
C LEU A 298 -51.95 50.04 35.22
N GLU A 299 -51.22 49.97 36.33
CA GLU A 299 -51.56 50.67 37.58
C GLU A 299 -51.58 52.18 37.34
N LEU A 300 -50.59 52.73 36.64
CA LEU A 300 -50.55 54.13 36.25
C LEU A 300 -51.75 54.49 35.38
N LYS A 301 -52.03 53.72 34.32
CA LYS A 301 -53.22 53.91 33.47
C LYS A 301 -54.49 53.89 34.30
N SER A 302 -54.68 52.86 35.11
CA SER A 302 -55.79 52.73 36.04
C SER A 302 -55.93 53.98 36.91
N ARG A 303 -54.87 54.40 37.60
CA ARG A 303 -54.89 55.60 38.45
C ARG A 303 -55.23 56.88 37.69
N VAL A 304 -54.73 57.04 36.46
CA VAL A 304 -55.08 58.16 35.56
C VAL A 304 -56.55 58.12 35.16
N PHE A 305 -57.09 56.96 34.79
CA PHE A 305 -58.50 56.79 34.44
C PHE A 305 -59.45 56.96 35.65
N HIS A 306 -59.03 56.56 36.86
CA HIS A 306 -59.80 56.75 38.09
C HIS A 306 -59.82 58.21 38.60
N PHE A 307 -58.93 59.08 38.11
CA PHE A 307 -58.90 60.50 38.49
C PHE A 307 -59.87 61.38 37.67
N GLY A 308 -60.42 60.86 36.57
CA GLY A 308 -61.52 61.49 35.84
C GLY A 308 -62.86 60.91 36.28
N GLU A 309 -63.96 61.68 36.18
CA GLU A 309 -65.32 61.16 36.31
C GLU A 309 -65.60 60.16 35.17
N TYR A 310 -65.14 58.92 35.34
CA TYR A 310 -65.35 57.85 34.38
C TYR A 310 -66.80 57.38 34.47
N HIS A 311 -67.64 57.85 33.56
CA HIS A 311 -69.02 57.36 33.40
C HIS A 311 -69.04 55.99 32.71
N GLY A 312 -68.41 54.98 33.31
CA GLY A 312 -68.33 53.62 32.76
C GLY A 312 -69.69 53.04 32.41
N ALA A 313 -70.69 53.24 33.28
CA ALA A 313 -72.06 52.79 33.02
C ALA A 313 -72.74 53.47 31.80
N GLN A 314 -72.31 54.68 31.41
CA GLN A 314 -72.81 55.34 30.20
C GLN A 314 -72.08 54.84 28.95
N GLN A 315 -70.76 54.60 29.06
CA GLN A 315 -69.96 54.05 27.96
C GLN A 315 -70.30 52.57 27.68
N ASP A 316 -70.57 51.77 28.70
CA ASP A 316 -71.02 50.38 28.55
C ASP A 316 -72.38 50.32 27.84
N LYS A 317 -73.31 51.22 28.19
CA LYS A 317 -74.60 51.34 27.47
C LYS A 317 -74.40 51.75 26.01
N LEU A 318 -73.45 52.64 25.73
CA LEU A 318 -73.12 53.05 24.37
C LEU A 318 -72.48 51.88 23.59
N LEU A 319 -71.61 51.11 24.23
CA LEU A 319 -70.94 49.96 23.63
C LEU A 319 -71.94 48.84 23.33
N GLU A 320 -72.89 48.58 24.23
CA GLU A 320 -73.98 47.62 24.01
C GLU A 320 -74.86 48.08 22.83
N SER A 321 -75.20 49.38 22.79
CA SER A 321 -75.95 49.97 21.67
C SER A 321 -75.20 49.85 20.33
N LEU A 322 -73.89 50.07 20.34
CA LEU A 322 -73.05 49.87 19.16
C LEU A 322 -73.00 48.40 18.75
N ASN A 323 -72.82 47.49 19.71
CA ASN A 323 -72.80 46.05 19.47
C ASN A 323 -74.10 45.59 18.79
N CYS A 324 -75.26 46.01 19.30
CA CYS A 324 -76.56 45.73 18.66
C CYS A 324 -76.62 46.25 17.22
N LYS A 325 -76.18 47.50 16.96
CA LYS A 325 -76.18 48.07 15.60
C LYS A 325 -75.24 47.34 14.65
N VAL A 326 -74.03 46.99 15.11
CA VAL A 326 -73.05 46.26 14.31
C VAL A 326 -73.58 44.86 13.99
N LEU A 327 -74.20 44.20 14.97
CA LEU A 327 -74.83 42.90 14.80
C LEU A 327 -75.98 43.00 13.79
N ASP A 328 -76.82 44.03 13.86
CA ASP A 328 -77.87 44.27 12.88
C ASP A 328 -77.30 44.42 11.47
N VAL A 329 -76.25 45.21 11.27
CA VAL A 329 -75.60 45.38 9.96
C VAL A 329 -74.98 44.06 9.48
N TYR A 330 -74.28 43.34 10.35
CA TYR A 330 -73.67 42.05 10.04
C TYR A 330 -74.71 41.05 9.52
N ARG A 331 -75.87 40.97 10.20
CA ARG A 331 -77.00 40.10 9.81
C ARG A 331 -77.55 40.45 8.44
N HIS A 332 -77.64 41.73 8.10
CA HIS A 332 -78.14 42.19 6.80
C HIS A 332 -77.14 41.98 5.67
N CYS A 333 -75.83 42.13 5.92
CA CYS A 333 -74.80 42.10 4.89
C CYS A 333 -74.23 40.70 4.60
N ILE A 334 -74.07 39.84 5.62
CA ILE A 334 -73.30 38.59 5.53
C ILE A 334 -74.17 37.34 5.82
N GLY A 335 -75.19 37.47 6.69
CA GLY A 335 -76.14 36.40 7.02
C GLY A 335 -75.92 35.71 8.38
N THR A 336 -76.91 34.94 8.83
CA THR A 336 -77.06 34.45 10.22
C THR A 336 -76.20 33.23 10.61
N GLN A 337 -75.23 32.80 9.79
CA GLN A 337 -74.59 31.47 9.94
C GLN A 337 -73.44 31.40 10.98
N GLN A 338 -72.92 32.54 11.48
CA GLN A 338 -71.77 32.57 12.41
C GLN A 338 -71.95 33.53 13.61
N GLU A 339 -73.19 33.79 14.03
CA GLU A 339 -73.48 34.82 15.06
C GLU A 339 -72.92 34.51 16.47
N ALA A 340 -72.73 33.23 16.83
CA ALA A 340 -72.52 32.85 18.24
C ALA A 340 -71.09 33.06 18.78
N ASN A 341 -70.08 33.31 17.94
CA ASN A 341 -68.66 33.29 18.36
C ASN A 341 -67.84 34.53 17.99
N LEU A 342 -68.46 35.58 17.43
CA LEU A 342 -67.74 36.78 16.96
C LEU A 342 -67.93 37.96 17.92
N GLY A 343 -66.83 38.61 18.30
CA GLY A 343 -66.88 39.90 19.01
C GLY A 343 -67.21 41.08 18.08
N THR A 344 -67.66 42.22 18.62
CA THR A 344 -68.05 43.41 17.82
C THR A 344 -66.97 43.86 16.83
N VAL A 345 -65.70 43.83 17.24
CA VAL A 345 -64.57 44.20 16.37
C VAL A 345 -64.39 43.20 15.23
N GLN A 346 -64.51 41.90 15.52
CA GLN A 346 -64.43 40.87 14.49
C GLN A 346 -65.59 40.98 13.50
N MET A 347 -66.81 41.25 13.98
CA MET A 347 -67.97 41.52 13.10
C MET A 347 -67.71 42.71 12.18
N LEU A 348 -67.15 43.81 12.71
CA LEU A 348 -66.76 44.98 11.93
C LEU A 348 -65.70 44.65 10.87
N THR A 349 -64.66 43.86 11.21
CA THR A 349 -63.63 43.45 10.25
C THR A 349 -64.21 42.63 9.09
N VAL A 350 -65.18 41.76 9.36
CA VAL A 350 -65.85 40.99 8.29
C VAL A 350 -66.77 41.89 7.46
N ILE A 351 -67.49 42.83 8.08
CA ILE A 351 -68.28 43.83 7.34
C ILE A 351 -67.37 44.67 6.45
N GLU A 352 -66.23 45.14 6.96
CA GLU A 352 -65.24 45.91 6.23
C GLU A 352 -64.68 45.11 5.05
N HIS A 353 -64.30 43.84 5.28
CA HIS A 353 -63.86 42.96 4.20
C HIS A 353 -64.94 42.74 3.14
N GLN A 354 -66.20 42.53 3.55
CA GLN A 354 -67.32 42.39 2.63
C GLN A 354 -67.57 43.68 1.83
N LEU A 355 -67.40 44.84 2.48
CA LEU A 355 -67.51 46.15 1.84
C LEU A 355 -66.37 46.35 0.83
N ASP A 356 -65.14 45.99 1.19
CA ASP A 356 -63.99 46.04 0.29
C ASP A 356 -64.16 45.11 -0.92
N GLU A 357 -64.63 43.88 -0.71
CA GLU A 357 -64.93 42.95 -1.82
C GLU A 357 -66.02 43.52 -2.75
N LEU A 358 -67.06 44.14 -2.18
CA LEU A 358 -68.11 44.78 -2.96
C LEU A 358 -67.58 46.00 -3.72
N LEU A 359 -66.75 46.83 -3.10
CA LEU A 359 -66.09 47.97 -3.75
C LEU A 359 -65.15 47.52 -4.86
N GLU A 360 -64.34 46.48 -4.64
CA GLU A 360 -63.48 45.92 -5.66
C GLU A 360 -64.30 45.30 -6.80
N SER A 361 -65.43 44.64 -6.48
CA SER A 361 -66.36 44.13 -7.49
C SER A 361 -66.97 45.26 -8.33
N LEU A 362 -67.20 46.43 -7.72
CA LEU A 362 -67.71 47.65 -8.36
C LEU A 362 -66.66 48.28 -9.28
N GLU A 363 -65.40 48.36 -8.84
CA GLU A 363 -64.30 48.85 -9.66
C GLU A 363 -63.97 47.91 -10.83
N ARG A 364 -64.09 46.60 -10.62
CA ARG A 364 -63.86 45.58 -11.66
C ARG A 364 -65.05 45.39 -12.60
N VAL A 365 -66.15 46.15 -12.45
CA VAL A 365 -67.27 46.08 -13.38
C VAL A 365 -66.75 46.39 -14.79
N PRO A 366 -66.86 45.45 -15.75
CA PRO A 366 -66.30 45.66 -17.08
C PRO A 366 -66.91 46.89 -17.74
N GLN A 367 -66.07 47.75 -18.35
CA GLN A 367 -66.50 48.96 -19.05
C GLN A 367 -67.61 48.71 -20.08
N SER A 368 -67.64 47.52 -20.69
CA SER A 368 -68.71 47.07 -21.59
C SER A 368 -70.10 47.07 -20.93
N LYS A 369 -70.21 46.66 -19.65
CA LYS A 369 -71.48 46.69 -18.93
C LYS A 369 -71.92 48.13 -18.59
N ILE A 370 -70.96 49.00 -18.25
CA ILE A 370 -71.21 50.42 -17.98
C ILE A 370 -71.73 51.10 -19.25
N GLU A 371 -71.04 50.93 -20.38
CA GLU A 371 -71.48 51.47 -21.67
C GLU A 371 -72.86 50.96 -22.10
N GLN A 372 -73.18 49.69 -21.84
CA GLN A 372 -74.51 49.14 -22.14
C GLN A 372 -75.60 49.80 -21.28
N ALA A 373 -75.34 50.00 -19.98
CA ALA A 373 -76.25 50.68 -19.07
C ALA A 373 -76.42 52.17 -19.44
N GLU A 374 -75.35 52.88 -19.77
CA GLU A 374 -75.39 54.26 -20.26
C GLU A 374 -76.15 54.37 -21.58
N LYS A 375 -75.87 53.48 -22.55
CA LYS A 375 -76.62 53.44 -23.83
C LYS A 375 -78.09 53.16 -23.60
N ALA A 376 -78.45 52.31 -22.63
CA ALA A 376 -79.84 52.04 -22.28
C ALA A 376 -80.52 53.27 -21.64
N LYS A 377 -79.86 53.92 -20.67
CA LYS A 377 -80.38 55.14 -20.02
C LYS A 377 -80.47 56.32 -20.98
N GLU A 378 -79.49 56.51 -21.85
CA GLU A 378 -79.51 57.55 -22.89
C GLU A 378 -80.57 57.25 -23.95
N LYS A 379 -80.81 55.98 -24.31
CA LYS A 379 -81.96 55.60 -25.16
C LYS A 379 -83.30 55.91 -24.46
N GLU A 380 -83.46 55.53 -23.20
CA GLU A 380 -84.66 55.84 -22.41
C GLU A 380 -84.91 57.35 -22.37
N ARG A 381 -83.86 58.14 -22.06
CA ARG A 381 -83.92 59.60 -22.05
C ARG A 381 -84.32 60.17 -23.42
N ARG A 382 -83.73 59.68 -24.51
CA ARG A 382 -84.08 60.13 -25.87
C ARG A 382 -85.52 59.80 -26.23
N ILE A 383 -86.02 58.64 -25.81
CA ILE A 383 -87.41 58.25 -26.03
C ILE A 383 -88.33 59.18 -25.24
N ARG A 384 -88.10 59.37 -23.93
CA ARG A 384 -88.87 60.32 -23.12
C ARG A 384 -88.89 61.72 -23.71
N LEU A 385 -87.73 62.24 -24.15
CA LEU A 385 -87.65 63.58 -24.74
C LEU A 385 -88.41 63.68 -26.08
N ARG A 386 -88.45 62.61 -26.88
CA ARG A 386 -89.24 62.56 -28.12
C ARG A 386 -90.73 62.47 -27.82
N GLU A 387 -91.11 61.65 -26.84
CA GLU A 387 -92.50 61.52 -26.38
C GLU A 387 -93.02 62.84 -25.81
N GLU A 388 -92.24 63.51 -24.96
CA GLU A 388 -92.57 64.85 -24.45
C GLU A 388 -92.71 65.88 -25.58
N LYS A 389 -91.77 65.92 -26.53
CA LYS A 389 -91.87 66.83 -27.69
C LYS A 389 -93.09 66.51 -28.56
N ALA A 390 -93.38 65.23 -28.79
CA ALA A 390 -94.55 64.79 -29.54
C ALA A 390 -95.86 65.14 -28.80
N MET A 391 -95.89 64.98 -27.48
CA MET A 391 -97.02 65.37 -26.63
C MET A 391 -97.23 66.89 -26.66
N ILE A 392 -96.18 67.70 -26.55
CA ILE A 392 -96.27 69.17 -26.65
C ILE A 392 -96.74 69.58 -28.05
N GLN A 393 -96.22 68.97 -29.12
CA GLN A 393 -96.69 69.26 -30.48
C GLN A 393 -98.15 68.87 -30.69
N LYS A 394 -98.57 67.72 -30.13
CA LYS A 394 -99.96 67.25 -30.18
C LYS A 394 -100.88 68.18 -29.39
N GLN A 395 -100.49 68.60 -28.19
CA GLN A 395 -101.23 69.58 -27.39
C GLN A 395 -101.32 70.92 -28.11
N LEU A 396 -100.25 71.41 -28.73
CA LEU A 396 -100.27 72.66 -29.50
C LEU A 396 -101.16 72.53 -30.75
N GLN A 397 -101.13 71.39 -31.44
CA GLN A 397 -102.05 71.11 -32.55
C GLN A 397 -103.51 71.03 -32.08
N GLU A 398 -103.78 70.36 -30.96
CA GLU A 398 -105.10 70.24 -30.37
C GLU A 398 -105.61 71.59 -29.89
N GLU A 399 -104.78 72.40 -29.24
CA GLU A 399 -105.10 73.77 -28.83
C GLU A 399 -105.37 74.67 -30.05
N ARG A 400 -104.59 74.53 -31.14
CA ARG A 400 -104.87 75.22 -32.41
C ARG A 400 -106.20 74.79 -32.99
N LEU A 401 -106.51 73.48 -33.00
CA LEU A 401 -107.76 72.94 -33.48
C LEU A 401 -108.96 73.39 -32.62
N GLN A 402 -108.81 73.35 -31.30
CA GLN A 402 -109.81 73.84 -30.34
C GLN A 402 -110.03 75.34 -30.48
N ARG A 403 -108.96 76.14 -30.60
CA ARG A 403 -109.07 77.59 -30.82
C ARG A 403 -109.70 77.91 -32.18
N ALA A 404 -109.45 77.10 -33.22
CA ALA A 404 -110.14 77.21 -34.50
C ALA A 404 -111.64 76.83 -34.38
N ARG A 405 -111.98 75.74 -33.68
CA ARG A 405 -113.37 75.34 -33.39
C ARG A 405 -114.11 76.39 -32.58
N ALA A 406 -113.49 76.92 -31.52
CA ALA A 406 -114.04 77.97 -30.69
C ALA A 406 -114.26 79.27 -31.49
N ARG A 407 -113.35 79.63 -32.42
CA ARG A 407 -113.59 80.76 -33.34
C ARG A 407 -114.75 80.51 -34.30
N ALA A 408 -114.92 79.28 -34.77
CA ALA A 408 -116.04 78.91 -35.66
C ALA A 408 -117.39 78.88 -34.91
N GLN A 409 -117.40 78.46 -33.64
CA GLN A 409 -118.60 78.41 -32.79
C GLN A 409 -118.90 79.74 -32.08
N ALA A 410 -117.90 80.60 -31.91
CA ALA A 410 -118.08 81.90 -31.28
C ALA A 410 -119.10 82.70 -32.09
N GLU A 411 -120.17 83.08 -31.42
CA GLU A 411 -121.23 83.90 -31.97
C GLU A 411 -120.63 85.14 -32.65
N ILE A 412 -120.95 85.32 -33.93
CA ILE A 412 -120.53 86.50 -34.69
C ILE A 412 -121.26 87.70 -34.09
N LYS A 413 -120.63 88.35 -33.11
CA LYS A 413 -121.14 89.57 -32.48
C LYS A 413 -121.13 90.70 -33.49
N LYS A 414 -122.28 90.95 -34.13
CA LYS A 414 -122.53 92.11 -34.98
C LYS A 414 -122.37 93.38 -34.13
N LYS A 415 -121.29 94.12 -34.34
CA LYS A 415 -121.04 95.38 -33.63
C LYS A 415 -122.05 96.43 -34.11
N LYS A 416 -122.90 96.92 -33.20
CA LYS A 416 -123.76 98.09 -33.48
C LYS A 416 -123.01 99.35 -33.06
N GLY A 417 -122.78 100.25 -34.03
CA GLY A 417 -122.11 101.54 -33.85
C GLY A 417 -120.68 101.60 -34.41
N ARG A 418 -120.29 102.76 -34.94
CA ARG A 418 -118.91 103.03 -35.40
C ARG A 418 -117.94 102.88 -34.23
N LYS A 419 -117.04 101.91 -34.31
CA LYS A 419 -115.94 101.74 -33.35
C LYS A 419 -115.03 102.96 -33.42
N LEU A 420 -114.89 103.68 -32.31
CA LEU A 420 -113.96 104.80 -32.20
C LEU A 420 -112.53 104.27 -32.40
N VAL A 421 -111.86 104.75 -33.44
CA VAL A 421 -110.49 104.36 -33.78
C VAL A 421 -109.56 105.30 -33.02
N CYS A 422 -108.90 104.80 -31.98
CA CYS A 422 -107.77 105.50 -31.39
C CYS A 422 -106.66 105.58 -32.45
N ARG A 423 -106.10 106.78 -32.65
CA ARG A 423 -104.90 106.96 -33.46
C ARG A 423 -103.72 106.22 -32.80
N SER A 424 -102.88 105.59 -33.60
CA SER A 424 -101.71 104.84 -33.17
C SER A 424 -100.76 105.70 -32.33
N GLN A 425 -100.38 105.23 -31.14
CA GLN A 425 -99.16 105.69 -30.49
C GLN A 425 -97.96 105.24 -31.34
N PRO A 426 -96.95 106.11 -31.53
CA PRO A 426 -95.74 105.77 -32.27
C PRO A 426 -94.98 104.62 -31.58
N PRO A 427 -94.25 103.78 -32.33
CA PRO A 427 -93.41 102.73 -31.74
C PRO A 427 -92.36 103.36 -30.82
N ILE A 428 -92.43 103.05 -29.52
CA ILE A 428 -91.35 103.36 -28.59
C ILE A 428 -90.15 102.51 -29.00
N LEU A 429 -89.05 103.19 -29.36
CA LEU A 429 -87.74 102.60 -29.57
C LEU A 429 -87.33 101.90 -28.27
N LYS A 430 -87.29 100.56 -28.28
CA LYS A 430 -86.63 99.81 -27.20
C LYS A 430 -85.14 100.07 -27.28
N THR A 431 -84.66 100.97 -26.43
CA THR A 431 -83.25 101.03 -26.02
C THR A 431 -82.84 99.64 -25.54
N LYS A 432 -81.75 99.11 -26.12
CA LYS A 432 -81.07 97.91 -25.61
C LYS A 432 -80.70 98.16 -24.14
N MET A 433 -81.39 97.50 -23.22
CA MET A 433 -80.89 97.24 -21.88
C MET A 433 -80.43 95.78 -21.89
N ALA A 434 -79.11 95.62 -21.80
CA ALA A 434 -78.43 94.36 -21.54
C ALA A 434 -78.85 93.81 -20.16
N PRO A 435 -78.66 92.50 -19.93
CA PRO A 435 -79.51 91.69 -19.06
C PRO A 435 -79.30 92.06 -17.60
N SER A 436 -80.38 92.32 -16.87
CA SER A 436 -80.36 92.29 -15.42
C SER A 436 -80.20 90.82 -15.02
N HIS A 437 -78.94 90.45 -14.77
CA HIS A 437 -78.55 89.32 -13.95
C HIS A 437 -79.43 89.34 -12.70
N THR A 438 -80.40 88.42 -12.65
CA THR A 438 -81.04 88.07 -11.39
C THR A 438 -79.90 87.45 -10.59
N LEU A 439 -79.39 88.18 -9.60
CA LEU A 439 -78.57 87.58 -8.56
C LEU A 439 -79.51 86.63 -7.83
N MET A 440 -79.44 85.36 -8.22
CA MET A 440 -79.96 84.28 -7.41
C MET A 440 -79.11 84.27 -6.14
N ASP A 441 -79.81 84.32 -5.02
CA ASP A 441 -79.29 84.19 -3.67
C ASP A 441 -78.44 82.92 -3.60
N LYS A 442 -77.13 83.05 -3.34
CA LYS A 442 -76.18 81.92 -3.37
C LYS A 442 -76.61 80.79 -2.42
N ASP A 443 -77.28 81.14 -1.33
CA ASP A 443 -77.79 80.19 -0.34
C ASP A 443 -78.96 79.33 -0.86
N LYS A 444 -79.65 79.76 -1.93
CA LYS A 444 -80.73 78.98 -2.58
C LYS A 444 -80.25 78.08 -3.70
N GLU A 445 -79.09 78.36 -4.29
CA GLU A 445 -78.49 77.52 -5.32
C GLU A 445 -77.77 76.32 -4.72
N GLU A 446 -77.16 76.50 -3.54
CA GLU A 446 -76.53 75.40 -2.78
C GLU A 446 -77.54 74.39 -2.22
N GLN A 447 -78.78 74.82 -1.90
CA GLN A 447 -79.85 73.91 -1.45
C GLN A 447 -80.48 73.06 -2.56
N LEU A 448 -80.31 73.44 -3.84
CA LEU A 448 -80.84 72.68 -4.98
C LEU A 448 -79.88 71.60 -5.49
N PHE A 449 -78.62 71.61 -5.03
CA PHE A 449 -77.60 70.65 -5.46
C PHE A 449 -77.36 69.50 -4.48
N PHE A 450 -77.96 69.51 -3.29
CA PHE A 450 -77.69 68.54 -2.23
C PHE A 450 -78.87 67.67 -1.76
N PHE A 451 -79.95 67.57 -2.56
CA PHE A 451 -81.01 66.58 -2.35
C PHE A 451 -81.42 65.88 -3.64
#